data_AF-A0A437CRI6-F1
#
_entry.id   AF-A0A437CRI6-F1
#
_cell.length_a   1.000
_cell.length_b   1.000
_cell.length_c   1.000
_cell.angle_alpha   90.00
_cell.angle_beta   90.00
_cell.angle_gamma   90.00
#
_symmetry.space_group_name_H-M   'P 1'
#
loop_
_entity.id
_entity.type
_entity.pdbx_description
1 polymer ?
#
loop_
_entity_poly.entity_id
_entity_poly.type
_entity_poly.pdbx_seq_one_letter_code
_entity_poly.pdbx_strand_id
1 'polypeptide(L)'
;MVVADLLMLGTFPFRIMSELGLGSWHLPVISCRYTAVLFYSSMYVGIIFMGFISLERYVKIIRHRPAPTASSSCKSRFGTLCSLQLMQSSSFAWVLAFFTWSLLLLIVLPNVLLTSLPANEQNSRHCMELKTSLGKVWHKVSTYFSVSLFWCTLLVLAFCYTSIARQLYKSYQRVRQDASAVCRKSNRSIYSILAVFFICFVPYHVLRIPYTMCQTKGSGFSWSSRFLLFQLKEAMLFLSALNVCLDPVIYFLMCQTFRESLLRKLSRKGRRRRSLTTTAAQSVSNI
;
A
#
# COMPACT_ATOMS: atom_id res chain seq x y z
N MET A 1 -2.30 -6.37 5.35
CA MET A 1 -1.91 -4.95 5.20
C MET A 1 -0.93 -4.55 6.30
N VAL A 2 -1.36 -4.34 7.55
CA VAL A 2 -0.47 -3.91 8.66
C VAL A 2 0.81 -4.75 8.80
N VAL A 3 0.72 -6.08 8.70
CA VAL A 3 1.92 -6.95 8.74
C VAL A 3 2.89 -6.63 7.59
N ALA A 4 2.38 -6.40 6.38
CA ALA A 4 3.21 -6.00 5.25
C ALA A 4 3.82 -4.60 5.47
N ASP A 5 3.06 -3.66 6.03
CA ASP A 5 3.55 -2.32 6.35
C ASP A 5 4.68 -2.37 7.39
N LEU A 6 4.54 -3.19 8.43
CA LEU A 6 5.57 -3.41 9.45
C LEU A 6 6.82 -4.07 8.87
N LEU A 7 6.65 -5.08 8.00
CA LEU A 7 7.78 -5.72 7.30
C LEU A 7 8.50 -4.71 6.41
N MET A 8 7.76 -3.89 5.66
CA MET A 8 8.34 -2.84 4.83
C MET A 8 9.10 -1.81 5.69
N LEU A 9 8.50 -1.32 6.78
CA LEU A 9 9.17 -0.41 7.73
C LEU A 9 10.44 -1.03 8.35
N GLY A 10 10.39 -2.31 8.70
CA GLY A 10 11.54 -3.05 9.25
C GLY A 10 12.71 -3.19 8.28
N THR A 11 12.48 -3.09 6.96
CA THR A 11 13.56 -3.13 5.96
C THR A 11 14.30 -1.80 5.79
N PHE A 12 13.72 -0.67 6.20
CA PHE A 12 14.33 0.65 6.02
C PHE A 12 15.67 0.83 6.75
N PRO A 13 15.83 0.45 8.03
CA PRO A 13 17.11 0.57 8.72
C PRO A 13 18.25 -0.11 7.96
N PHE A 14 18.01 -1.33 7.46
CA PHE A 14 18.99 -2.08 6.67
C PHE A 14 19.34 -1.39 5.35
N ARG A 15 18.35 -0.82 4.65
CA ARG A 15 18.60 -0.04 3.43
C ARG A 15 19.42 1.21 3.72
N ILE A 16 19.06 1.97 4.76
CA ILE A 16 19.76 3.20 5.14
C ILE A 16 21.22 2.90 5.49
N MET A 17 21.47 1.86 6.31
CA MET A 17 22.85 1.45 6.64
C MET A 17 23.64 1.05 5.38
N SER A 18 23.01 0.31 4.46
CA SER A 18 23.63 -0.10 3.20
C SER A 18 23.97 1.09 2.28
N GLU A 19 23.09 2.09 2.18
CA GLU A 19 23.28 3.26 1.32
C GLU A 19 24.31 4.25 1.91
N LEU A 20 24.31 4.43 3.24
CA LEU A 20 25.30 5.26 3.94
C LEU A 20 26.70 4.61 3.99
N GLY A 21 26.86 3.38 3.52
CA GLY A 21 28.12 2.64 3.61
C GLY A 21 28.53 2.30 5.05
N LEU A 22 27.57 2.26 5.98
CA LEU A 22 27.81 1.95 7.38
C LEU A 22 27.92 0.44 7.55
N GLY A 23 29.12 -0.10 7.32
CA GLY A 23 29.48 -1.50 7.56
C GLY A 23 30.24 -2.14 6.40
N SER A 24 30.53 -3.44 6.51
CA SER A 24 31.27 -4.18 5.49
C SER A 24 30.45 -4.44 4.23
N TRP A 25 31.11 -4.88 3.16
CA TRP A 25 30.50 -5.27 1.88
C TRP A 25 29.40 -6.35 2.02
N HIS A 26 29.30 -7.03 3.17
CA HIS A 26 28.22 -7.96 3.48
C HIS A 26 26.83 -7.30 3.58
N LEU A 27 26.73 -6.06 4.03
CA LEU A 27 25.43 -5.38 4.18
C LEU A 27 24.71 -5.13 2.84
N PRO A 28 25.36 -4.58 1.81
CA PRO A 28 24.79 -4.50 0.46
C PRO A 28 24.36 -5.87 -0.09
N VAL A 29 25.10 -6.93 0.20
CA VAL A 29 24.77 -8.30 -0.24
C VAL A 29 23.49 -8.81 0.43
N ILE A 30 23.38 -8.65 1.75
CA ILE A 30 22.16 -8.97 2.51
C ILE A 30 20.98 -8.15 1.99
N SER A 31 21.22 -6.86 1.72
CA SER A 31 20.21 -5.96 1.18
C SER A 31 19.68 -6.45 -0.17
N CYS A 32 20.57 -6.79 -1.10
CA CYS A 32 20.21 -7.32 -2.42
C CYS A 32 19.47 -8.67 -2.36
N ARG A 33 19.92 -9.59 -1.49
CA ARG A 33 19.40 -10.97 -1.42
C ARG A 33 18.06 -11.05 -0.70
N TYR A 34 17.89 -10.31 0.39
CA TYR A 34 16.75 -10.48 1.30
C TYR A 34 15.97 -9.19 1.52
N THR A 35 16.62 -8.11 1.92
CA THR A 35 15.93 -6.87 2.34
C THR A 35 15.14 -6.24 1.21
N ALA A 36 15.74 -6.05 0.02
CA ALA A 36 15.07 -5.49 -1.14
C ALA A 36 13.90 -6.39 -1.58
N VAL A 37 14.11 -7.70 -1.50
CA VAL A 37 13.11 -8.70 -1.87
C VAL A 37 11.89 -8.63 -0.94
N LEU A 38 12.12 -8.61 0.37
CA LEU A 38 11.08 -8.46 1.39
C LEU A 38 10.35 -7.12 1.27
N PHE A 39 11.08 -6.03 1.01
CA PHE A 39 10.52 -4.70 0.79
C PHE A 39 9.52 -4.72 -0.38
N TYR A 40 9.95 -5.18 -1.56
CA TYR A 40 9.09 -5.17 -2.75
C TYR A 40 7.90 -6.11 -2.58
N SER A 41 8.10 -7.30 -2.01
CA SER A 41 7.01 -8.22 -1.70
C SER A 41 5.95 -7.56 -0.81
N SER A 42 6.38 -6.94 0.29
CA SER A 42 5.50 -6.26 1.24
C SER A 42 4.73 -5.11 0.59
N MET A 43 5.40 -4.30 -0.26
CA MET A 43 4.76 -3.24 -1.02
C MET A 43 3.64 -3.78 -1.94
N TYR A 44 3.89 -4.86 -2.69
CA TYR A 44 2.88 -5.44 -3.59
C TYR A 44 1.73 -6.12 -2.83
N VAL A 45 2.02 -6.79 -1.71
CA VAL A 45 0.98 -7.29 -0.79
C VAL A 45 0.08 -6.14 -0.33
N GLY A 46 0.68 -5.00 0.07
CA GLY A 46 -0.04 -3.79 0.47
C GLY A 46 -0.94 -3.25 -0.63
N ILE A 47 -0.41 -3.12 -1.85
CA ILE A 47 -1.15 -2.65 -3.04
C ILE A 47 -2.37 -3.54 -3.30
N ILE A 48 -2.19 -4.86 -3.38
CA ILE A 48 -3.30 -5.79 -3.64
C ILE A 48 -4.36 -5.69 -2.55
N PHE A 49 -3.97 -5.62 -1.27
CA PHE A 49 -4.92 -5.43 -0.17
C PHE A 49 -5.67 -4.10 -0.26
N MET A 50 -5.04 -3.01 -0.69
CA MET A 50 -5.73 -1.75 -0.97
C MET A 50 -6.80 -1.90 -2.05
N GLY A 51 -6.54 -2.71 -3.08
CA GLY A 51 -7.53 -3.10 -4.08
C GLY A 51 -8.71 -3.86 -3.48
N PHE A 52 -8.46 -4.89 -2.67
CA PHE A 52 -9.52 -5.67 -2.01
C PHE A 52 -10.36 -4.86 -1.05
N ILE A 53 -9.74 -3.98 -0.24
CA ILE A 53 -10.45 -3.07 0.67
C ILE A 53 -11.34 -2.10 -0.13
N SER A 54 -10.85 -1.60 -1.27
CA SER A 54 -11.62 -0.69 -2.13
C SER A 54 -12.84 -1.40 -2.75
N LEU A 55 -12.67 -2.65 -3.18
CA LEU A 55 -13.76 -3.50 -3.67
C LEU A 55 -14.80 -3.78 -2.57
N GLU A 56 -14.36 -4.17 -1.38
CA GLU A 56 -15.25 -4.44 -0.25
C GLU A 56 -16.10 -3.20 0.09
N ARG A 57 -15.48 -2.01 0.13
CA ARG A 57 -16.17 -0.73 0.36
C ARG A 57 -17.19 -0.43 -0.73
N TYR A 58 -16.81 -0.63 -1.98
CA TYR A 58 -17.70 -0.45 -3.13
C TYR A 58 -18.95 -1.35 -3.02
N VAL A 59 -18.74 -2.64 -2.75
CA VAL A 59 -19.82 -3.63 -2.58
C VAL A 59 -20.75 -3.25 -1.42
N LYS A 60 -20.19 -2.88 -0.26
CA LYS A 60 -20.96 -2.43 0.91
C LYS A 60 -21.86 -1.23 0.58
N ILE A 61 -21.32 -0.23 -0.10
CA ILE A 61 -22.06 1.01 -0.42
C ILE A 61 -23.20 0.74 -1.41
N ILE A 62 -23.00 -0.14 -2.39
CA ILE A 62 -24.05 -0.53 -3.33
C ILE A 62 -25.14 -1.35 -2.64
N ARG A 63 -24.76 -2.24 -1.72
CA ARG A 63 -25.69 -3.14 -1.02
C ARG A 63 -26.62 -2.39 -0.06
N HIS A 64 -26.14 -1.37 0.64
CA HIS A 64 -26.93 -0.59 1.61
C HIS A 64 -27.92 0.40 0.97
N ARG A 65 -28.17 0.32 -0.34
CA ARG A 65 -29.22 1.13 -0.98
C ARG A 65 -30.60 0.54 -0.65
N PRO A 66 -31.55 1.33 -0.09
CA PRO A 66 -32.95 0.93 -0.08
C PRO A 66 -33.41 0.81 -1.54
N ALA A 67 -33.88 -0.38 -1.92
CA ALA A 67 -34.47 -0.57 -3.24
C ALA A 67 -35.64 0.42 -3.40
N PRO A 68 -35.75 1.12 -4.54
CA PRO A 68 -37.00 1.79 -4.88
C PRO A 68 -38.07 0.71 -4.89
N THR A 69 -39.17 1.01 -4.20
CA THR A 69 -40.41 0.24 -4.22
C THR A 69 -40.77 -0.21 -5.65
N ALA A 70 -41.32 -1.42 -5.71
CA ALA A 70 -42.08 -2.01 -6.81
C ALA A 70 -41.38 -2.97 -7.80
N SER A 71 -41.93 -4.19 -7.77
CA SER A 71 -42.29 -5.09 -8.86
C SER A 71 -41.20 -5.85 -9.64
N SER A 72 -41.23 -7.17 -9.40
CA SER A 72 -41.09 -8.27 -10.37
C SER A 72 -39.87 -8.28 -11.30
N SER A 73 -38.75 -8.82 -10.81
CA SER A 73 -37.98 -9.87 -11.51
C SER A 73 -36.87 -10.37 -10.58
N CYS A 74 -37.21 -11.32 -9.70
CA CYS A 74 -36.37 -11.76 -8.57
C CYS A 74 -35.41 -12.93 -8.86
N LYS A 75 -35.33 -13.44 -10.09
CA LYS A 75 -34.54 -14.68 -10.36
C LYS A 75 -33.11 -14.45 -10.85
N SER A 76 -32.83 -13.37 -11.60
CA SER A 76 -31.47 -13.10 -12.13
C SER A 76 -30.57 -12.32 -11.15
N ARG A 77 -31.14 -11.44 -10.30
CA ARG A 77 -30.37 -10.61 -9.35
C ARG A 77 -29.92 -11.33 -8.08
N PHE A 78 -30.46 -12.51 -7.78
CA PHE A 78 -30.13 -13.27 -6.56
C PHE A 78 -28.76 -13.98 -6.66
N GLY A 79 -28.34 -14.40 -7.86
CA GLY A 79 -27.02 -15.02 -8.09
C GLY A 79 -25.86 -14.06 -7.85
N THR A 80 -25.98 -12.80 -8.29
CA THR A 80 -24.97 -11.76 -8.07
C THR A 80 -24.90 -11.33 -6.60
N LEU A 81 -26.06 -11.23 -5.92
CA LEU A 81 -26.15 -10.89 -4.49
C LEU A 81 -25.59 -11.99 -3.58
N CYS A 82 -25.72 -13.26 -3.98
CA CYS A 82 -25.18 -14.40 -3.24
C CYS A 82 -23.64 -14.48 -3.35
N SER A 83 -23.07 -14.27 -4.54
CA SER A 83 -21.60 -14.16 -4.70
C SER A 83 -21.00 -12.97 -3.93
N LEU A 84 -21.72 -11.85 -3.85
CA LEU A 84 -21.31 -10.66 -3.08
C LEU A 84 -21.42 -10.87 -1.56
N GLN A 85 -22.22 -11.83 -1.10
CA GLN A 85 -22.32 -12.20 0.31
C GLN A 85 -21.11 -13.02 0.79
N LEU A 86 -20.54 -13.84 -0.10
CA LEU A 86 -19.32 -14.61 0.20
C LEU A 86 -18.11 -13.69 0.46
N MET A 87 -18.00 -12.58 -0.29
CA MET A 87 -16.90 -11.61 -0.17
C MET A 87 -16.85 -10.87 1.17
N GLN A 88 -17.94 -10.84 1.94
CA GLN A 88 -17.97 -10.23 3.28
C GLN A 88 -17.70 -11.23 4.41
N SER A 89 -17.54 -12.51 4.11
CA SER A 89 -17.19 -13.49 5.13
C SER A 89 -15.72 -13.32 5.54
N SER A 90 -15.46 -13.32 6.85
CA SER A 90 -14.08 -13.28 7.37
C SER A 90 -13.23 -14.44 6.83
N SER A 91 -13.86 -15.59 6.55
CA SER A 91 -13.20 -16.76 5.97
C SER A 91 -12.70 -16.50 4.55
N PHE A 92 -13.49 -15.84 3.70
CA PHE A 92 -13.06 -15.47 2.35
C PHE A 92 -11.89 -14.48 2.36
N ALA A 93 -11.93 -13.49 3.26
CA ALA A 93 -10.83 -12.54 3.44
C ALA A 93 -9.53 -13.25 3.85
N TRP A 94 -9.61 -14.25 4.74
CA TRP A 94 -8.47 -15.09 5.11
C TRP A 94 -7.92 -15.91 3.96
N VAL A 95 -8.78 -16.56 3.18
CA VAL A 95 -8.37 -17.32 1.98
C VAL A 95 -7.66 -16.41 0.98
N LEU A 96 -8.22 -15.23 0.72
CA LEU A 96 -7.65 -14.27 -0.22
C LEU A 96 -6.32 -13.70 0.27
N ALA A 97 -6.19 -13.46 1.58
CA ALA A 97 -4.93 -13.07 2.19
C ALA A 97 -3.87 -14.16 2.07
N PHE A 98 -4.19 -15.40 2.43
CA PHE A 98 -3.29 -16.54 2.33
C PHE A 98 -2.84 -16.77 0.88
N PHE A 99 -3.79 -16.72 -0.06
CA PHE A 99 -3.51 -16.83 -1.49
C PHE A 99 -2.56 -15.73 -1.98
N THR A 100 -2.82 -14.46 -1.59
CA THR A 100 -1.98 -13.32 -1.98
C THR A 100 -0.55 -13.47 -1.47
N TRP A 101 -0.39 -13.84 -0.19
CA TRP A 101 0.91 -14.08 0.42
C TRP A 101 1.64 -15.24 -0.25
N SER A 102 0.97 -16.36 -0.47
CA SER A 102 1.54 -17.55 -1.12
C SER A 102 1.96 -17.26 -2.57
N LEU A 103 1.11 -16.60 -3.36
CA LEU A 103 1.39 -16.22 -4.73
C LEU A 103 2.61 -15.31 -4.82
N LEU A 104 2.66 -14.25 -4.00
CA LEU A 104 3.79 -13.33 -4.00
C LEU A 104 5.06 -13.99 -3.48
N LEU A 105 4.98 -14.84 -2.46
CA LEU A 105 6.11 -15.64 -1.99
C LEU A 105 6.66 -16.51 -3.11
N LEU A 106 5.81 -17.21 -3.86
CA LEU A 106 6.21 -18.10 -4.96
C LEU A 106 6.94 -17.33 -6.08
N ILE A 107 6.47 -16.13 -6.42
CA ILE A 107 7.09 -15.30 -7.47
C ILE A 107 8.42 -14.70 -7.01
N VAL A 108 8.50 -14.38 -5.73
CA VAL A 108 9.61 -13.65 -5.14
C VAL A 108 10.74 -14.58 -4.69
N LEU A 109 10.43 -15.79 -4.25
CA LEU A 109 11.40 -16.78 -3.75
C LEU A 109 12.53 -17.06 -4.76
N PRO A 110 12.28 -17.27 -6.07
CA PRO A 110 13.38 -17.47 -7.02
C PRO A 110 14.29 -16.24 -7.14
N ASN A 111 13.81 -15.02 -6.88
CA ASN A 111 14.70 -13.86 -6.84
C ASN A 111 15.74 -13.95 -5.71
N VAL A 112 15.42 -14.60 -4.59
CA VAL A 112 16.38 -14.85 -3.51
C VAL A 112 17.34 -15.98 -3.93
N LEU A 113 16.78 -17.12 -4.34
CA LEU A 113 17.56 -18.33 -4.67
C LEU A 113 18.52 -18.11 -5.84
N LEU A 114 18.12 -17.33 -6.84
CA LEU A 114 18.92 -17.07 -8.04
C LEU A 114 19.91 -15.90 -7.86
N THR A 115 19.99 -15.32 -6.65
CA THR A 115 21.02 -14.33 -6.27
C THR A 115 22.14 -15.02 -5.50
N SER A 116 22.78 -16.00 -6.14
CA SER A 116 23.75 -16.92 -5.53
C SER A 116 25.21 -16.64 -5.90
N LEU A 117 25.49 -15.74 -6.85
CA LEU A 117 26.86 -15.48 -7.30
C LEU A 117 27.72 -14.86 -6.19
N PRO A 118 29.04 -15.12 -6.20
CA PRO A 118 29.95 -14.60 -5.18
C PRO A 118 30.02 -13.07 -5.23
N ALA A 119 29.97 -12.45 -4.05
CA ALA A 119 30.09 -11.02 -3.89
C ALA A 119 31.51 -10.65 -3.46
N ASN A 120 31.99 -9.50 -3.93
CA ASN A 120 33.23 -8.85 -3.53
C ASN A 120 32.98 -7.37 -3.26
N GLU A 121 33.99 -6.63 -2.81
CA GLU A 121 33.83 -5.20 -2.49
C GLU A 121 33.37 -4.37 -3.69
N GLN A 122 33.81 -4.74 -4.90
CA GLN A 122 33.53 -4.01 -6.14
C GLN A 122 32.09 -4.23 -6.66
N ASN A 123 31.54 -5.44 -6.53
CA ASN A 123 30.24 -5.82 -7.08
C ASN A 123 29.11 -5.86 -6.04
N SER A 124 29.43 -5.77 -4.74
CA SER A 124 28.45 -5.90 -3.64
C SER A 124 27.27 -4.94 -3.75
N ARG A 125 27.47 -3.75 -4.33
CA ARG A 125 26.43 -2.71 -4.55
C ARG A 125 25.61 -2.91 -5.82
N HIS A 126 26.02 -3.82 -6.71
CA HIS A 126 25.37 -4.07 -7.99
C HIS A 126 24.56 -5.39 -7.92
N CYS A 127 23.35 -5.35 -7.35
CA CYS A 127 22.53 -6.56 -7.14
C CYS A 127 22.31 -7.43 -8.39
N MET A 128 22.30 -6.83 -9.60
CA MET A 128 22.15 -7.57 -10.85
C MET A 128 23.39 -8.41 -11.18
N GLU A 129 24.59 -8.03 -10.71
CA GLU A 129 25.82 -8.79 -10.88
C GLU A 129 25.86 -10.03 -9.99
N LEU A 130 25.16 -10.01 -8.85
CA LEU A 130 25.02 -11.14 -7.94
C LEU A 130 23.99 -12.19 -8.40
N LYS A 131 23.25 -11.91 -9.49
CA LYS A 131 22.23 -12.82 -10.05
C LYS A 131 22.79 -13.70 -11.16
N THR A 132 22.40 -14.97 -11.15
CA THR A 132 22.66 -15.89 -12.27
C THR A 132 21.99 -15.41 -13.56
N SER A 133 22.36 -15.97 -14.71
CA SER A 133 21.72 -15.66 -16.00
C SER A 133 20.21 -15.85 -15.94
N LEU A 134 19.76 -16.99 -15.40
CA LEU A 134 18.35 -17.28 -15.15
C LEU A 134 17.73 -16.29 -14.15
N GLY A 135 18.47 -15.92 -13.09
CA GLY A 135 18.06 -14.91 -12.11
C GLY A 135 17.78 -13.54 -12.71
N LYS A 136 18.56 -13.11 -13.70
CA LYS A 136 18.34 -11.83 -14.41
C LYS A 136 17.07 -11.86 -15.26
N VAL A 137 16.82 -12.98 -15.95
CA VAL A 137 15.59 -13.18 -16.73
C VAL A 137 14.38 -13.23 -15.81
N TRP A 138 14.45 -14.03 -14.74
CA TRP A 138 13.38 -14.12 -13.75
C TRP A 138 13.11 -12.78 -13.06
N HIS A 139 14.15 -12.01 -12.71
CA HIS A 139 13.99 -10.69 -12.14
C HIS A 139 13.20 -9.75 -13.06
N LYS A 140 13.46 -9.80 -14.36
CA LYS A 140 12.72 -9.04 -15.37
C LYS A 140 11.26 -9.49 -15.46
N VAL A 141 11.01 -10.79 -15.59
CA VAL A 141 9.66 -11.37 -15.68
C VAL A 141 8.84 -11.07 -14.43
N SER A 142 9.41 -11.33 -13.24
CA SER A 142 8.75 -11.03 -11.95
C SER A 142 8.50 -9.53 -11.78
N THR A 143 9.43 -8.66 -12.17
CA THR A 143 9.21 -7.21 -12.14
C THR A 143 8.05 -6.79 -13.05
N TYR A 144 7.99 -7.31 -14.28
CA TYR A 144 6.88 -7.01 -15.19
C TYR A 144 5.55 -7.51 -14.64
N PHE A 145 5.51 -8.73 -14.14
CA PHE A 145 4.32 -9.29 -13.51
C PHE A 145 3.83 -8.41 -12.35
N SER A 146 4.72 -8.00 -11.45
CA SER A 146 4.35 -7.16 -10.31
C SER A 146 3.89 -5.76 -10.73
N VAL A 147 4.52 -5.15 -11.74
CA VAL A 147 4.06 -3.86 -12.29
C VAL A 147 2.69 -4.01 -12.96
N SER A 148 2.43 -5.10 -13.68
CA SER A 148 1.09 -5.39 -14.23
C SER A 148 0.03 -5.54 -13.14
N LEU A 149 0.35 -6.23 -12.04
CA LEU A 149 -0.54 -6.32 -10.87
C LEU A 149 -0.87 -4.93 -10.30
N PHE A 150 0.10 -4.02 -10.25
CA PHE A 150 -0.14 -2.65 -9.82
C PHE A 150 -1.14 -1.93 -10.73
N TRP A 151 -0.96 -1.99 -12.05
CA TRP A 151 -1.89 -1.35 -13.00
C TRP A 151 -3.29 -1.95 -12.93
N CYS A 152 -3.42 -3.27 -12.84
CA CYS A 152 -4.70 -3.93 -12.60
C CYS A 152 -5.36 -3.44 -11.30
N THR A 153 -4.59 -3.34 -10.23
CA THR A 153 -5.08 -2.83 -8.94
C THR A 153 -5.52 -1.37 -9.04
N LEU A 154 -4.76 -0.53 -9.74
CA LEU A 154 -5.10 0.88 -9.96
C LEU A 154 -6.41 1.03 -10.73
N LEU A 155 -6.64 0.21 -11.76
CA LEU A 155 -7.88 0.20 -12.53
C LEU A 155 -9.09 -0.18 -11.66
N VAL A 156 -8.95 -1.24 -10.85
CA VAL A 156 -9.98 -1.66 -9.89
C VAL A 156 -10.28 -0.52 -8.91
N LEU A 157 -9.23 0.09 -8.36
CA LEU A 157 -9.33 1.18 -7.39
C LEU A 157 -10.05 2.41 -8.01
N ALA A 158 -9.63 2.83 -9.21
CA ALA A 158 -10.26 3.91 -9.95
C ALA A 158 -11.73 3.62 -10.26
N PHE A 159 -12.06 2.40 -10.71
CA PHE A 159 -13.44 1.98 -10.97
C PHE A 159 -14.30 2.03 -9.70
N CYS A 160 -13.82 1.45 -8.59
CA CYS A 160 -14.54 1.44 -7.33
C CYS A 160 -14.81 2.86 -6.83
N TYR A 161 -13.78 3.70 -6.75
CA TYR A 161 -13.93 5.05 -6.21
C TYR A 161 -14.72 5.99 -7.11
N THR A 162 -14.58 5.89 -8.44
CA THR A 162 -15.43 6.67 -9.36
C THR A 162 -16.90 6.25 -9.24
N SER A 163 -17.18 4.96 -9.11
CA SER A 163 -18.54 4.47 -8.94
C SER A 163 -19.14 4.86 -7.59
N ILE A 164 -18.36 4.80 -6.50
CA ILE A 164 -18.76 5.33 -5.19
C ILE A 164 -19.07 6.83 -5.31
N ALA A 165 -18.19 7.61 -5.94
CA ALA A 165 -18.37 9.05 -6.09
C ALA A 165 -19.63 9.40 -6.89
N ARG A 166 -19.87 8.72 -8.03
CA ARG A 166 -21.11 8.87 -8.82
C ARG A 166 -22.35 8.57 -7.99
N GLN A 167 -22.30 7.50 -7.19
CA GLN A 167 -23.42 7.11 -6.34
C GLN A 167 -23.71 8.13 -5.24
N LEU A 168 -22.66 8.66 -4.60
CA LEU A 168 -22.79 9.73 -3.61
C LEU A 168 -23.33 11.01 -4.23
N TYR A 169 -22.87 11.38 -5.42
CA TYR A 169 -23.37 12.55 -6.14
C TYR A 169 -24.86 12.42 -6.48
N LYS A 170 -25.29 11.25 -6.99
CA LYS A 170 -26.72 10.97 -7.25
C LYS A 170 -27.58 10.99 -5.97
N SER A 171 -27.04 10.51 -4.85
CA SER A 171 -27.74 10.57 -3.55
C SER A 171 -27.84 12.01 -3.05
N TYR A 172 -26.78 12.80 -3.21
CA TYR A 172 -26.76 14.21 -2.86
C TYR A 172 -27.77 15.02 -3.67
N GLN A 173 -27.87 14.77 -4.99
CA GLN A 173 -28.88 15.43 -5.83
C GLN A 173 -30.31 15.13 -5.40
N ARG A 174 -30.62 13.88 -5.01
CA ARG A 174 -31.94 13.50 -4.50
C ARG A 174 -32.29 14.17 -3.17
N VAL A 175 -31.35 14.19 -2.21
CA VAL A 175 -31.57 14.84 -0.91
C VAL A 175 -31.67 16.37 -1.02
N ARG A 176 -30.97 16.98 -1.99
CA ARG A 176 -31.04 18.42 -2.24
C ARG A 176 -32.41 18.89 -2.75
N GLN A 177 -33.24 17.98 -3.27
CA GLN A 177 -34.63 18.30 -3.63
C GLN A 177 -35.55 18.38 -2.41
N ASP A 178 -35.18 17.79 -1.26
CA ASP A 178 -36.11 17.61 -0.12
C ASP A 178 -35.90 18.57 1.08
N ALA A 179 -34.74 19.20 1.28
CA ALA A 179 -34.62 20.28 2.28
C ALA A 179 -33.33 21.10 2.14
N SER A 180 -33.48 22.42 2.18
CA SER A 180 -32.40 23.39 2.34
C SER A 180 -31.71 23.24 3.70
N ALA A 181 -30.38 23.23 3.65
CA ALA A 181 -29.41 23.31 4.75
C ALA A 181 -29.11 22.02 5.56
N VAL A 182 -27.80 21.83 5.79
CA VAL A 182 -27.16 20.91 6.75
C VAL A 182 -26.90 19.46 6.29
N CYS A 183 -26.01 19.30 5.29
CA CYS A 183 -24.88 18.35 5.42
C CYS A 183 -23.89 18.51 4.26
N ARG A 184 -22.93 19.44 4.39
CA ARG A 184 -21.70 19.42 3.58
C ARG A 184 -20.79 18.31 4.10
N LYS A 185 -21.24 17.05 4.03
CA LYS A 185 -20.44 15.90 4.46
C LYS A 185 -19.38 15.68 3.39
N SER A 186 -18.15 15.99 3.78
CA SER A 186 -17.00 16.13 2.91
C SER A 186 -16.70 14.85 2.13
N ASN A 187 -17.12 14.77 0.86
CA ASN A 187 -16.66 13.76 -0.09
C ASN A 187 -15.15 13.87 -0.40
N ARG A 188 -14.43 14.86 0.14
CA ARG A 188 -12.97 15.01 -0.04
C ARG A 188 -12.20 13.77 0.38
N SER A 189 -12.62 13.05 1.43
CA SER A 189 -11.86 11.89 1.93
C SER A 189 -11.65 10.82 0.86
N ILE A 190 -12.64 10.59 0.00
CA ILE A 190 -12.56 9.62 -1.10
C ILE A 190 -11.58 10.06 -2.18
N TYR A 191 -11.68 11.32 -2.63
CA TYR A 191 -10.75 11.87 -3.63
C TYR A 191 -9.31 11.96 -3.11
N SER A 192 -9.13 12.22 -1.81
CA SER A 192 -7.82 12.26 -1.17
C SER A 192 -7.13 10.89 -1.16
N ILE A 193 -7.85 9.80 -0.87
CA ILE A 193 -7.28 8.44 -0.90
C ILE A 193 -6.83 8.08 -2.32
N LEU A 194 -7.66 8.39 -3.33
CA LEU A 194 -7.31 8.18 -4.74
C LEU A 194 -6.06 8.98 -5.12
N ALA A 195 -6.03 10.28 -4.81
CA ALA A 195 -4.91 11.16 -5.13
C ALA A 195 -3.61 10.68 -4.48
N VAL A 196 -3.64 10.28 -3.22
CA VAL A 196 -2.45 9.75 -2.52
C VAL A 196 -1.97 8.46 -3.15
N PHE A 197 -2.87 7.54 -3.52
CA PHE A 197 -2.47 6.32 -4.23
C PHE A 197 -1.77 6.64 -5.55
N PHE A 198 -2.33 7.57 -6.34
CA PHE A 198 -1.72 8.02 -7.59
C PHE A 198 -0.34 8.65 -7.36
N ILE A 199 -0.24 9.64 -6.46
CA ILE A 199 1.01 10.38 -6.21
C ILE A 199 2.09 9.47 -5.63
N CYS A 200 1.75 8.57 -4.72
CA CYS A 200 2.72 7.70 -4.07
C CYS A 200 3.19 6.56 -4.97
N PHE A 201 2.28 5.88 -5.69
CA PHE A 201 2.64 4.63 -6.36
C PHE A 201 2.91 4.78 -7.86
N VAL A 202 2.18 5.64 -8.59
CA VAL A 202 2.32 5.70 -10.05
C VAL A 202 3.72 6.13 -10.50
N PRO A 203 4.33 7.20 -9.94
CA PRO A 203 5.65 7.65 -10.40
C PRO A 203 6.71 6.55 -10.29
N TYR A 204 6.70 5.80 -9.20
CA TYR A 204 7.63 4.70 -9.01
C TYR A 204 7.41 3.57 -10.03
N HIS A 205 6.17 3.14 -10.26
CA HIS A 205 5.88 2.04 -11.19
C HIS A 205 6.16 2.42 -12.65
N VAL A 206 5.98 3.69 -13.01
CA VAL A 206 6.37 4.23 -14.32
C VAL A 206 7.89 4.17 -14.51
N LEU A 207 8.68 4.56 -13.49
CA LEU A 207 10.14 4.55 -13.55
C LEU A 207 10.76 3.16 -13.40
N ARG A 208 10.07 2.22 -12.76
CA ARG A 208 10.56 0.87 -12.51
C ARG A 208 10.89 0.13 -13.81
N ILE A 209 10.04 0.27 -14.83
CA ILE A 209 10.23 -0.38 -16.13
C ILE A 209 11.49 0.08 -16.88
N PRO A 210 11.66 1.39 -17.19
CA PRO A 210 12.85 1.87 -17.89
C PRO A 210 14.13 1.58 -17.08
N TYR A 211 14.09 1.64 -15.75
CA TYR A 211 15.23 1.24 -14.92
C TYR A 211 15.58 -0.25 -15.08
N THR A 212 14.60 -1.16 -15.07
CA THR A 212 14.87 -2.58 -15.32
C THR A 212 15.41 -2.83 -16.74
N MET A 213 15.01 -2.02 -17.72
CA MET A 213 15.57 -2.08 -19.07
C MET A 213 17.03 -1.59 -19.13
N CYS A 214 17.36 -0.50 -18.46
CA CYS A 214 18.70 0.06 -18.49
C CYS A 214 19.75 -0.87 -17.86
N GLN A 215 19.33 -1.78 -16.98
CA GLN A 215 20.15 -2.83 -16.37
C GLN A 215 20.43 -4.04 -17.27
N THR A 216 19.77 -4.17 -18.42
CA THR A 216 20.03 -5.26 -19.37
C THR A 216 21.32 -4.97 -20.15
N LYS A 217 22.14 -6.00 -20.40
CA LYS A 217 23.32 -5.87 -21.29
C LYS A 217 22.87 -5.44 -22.70
N GLY A 218 23.58 -4.49 -23.31
CA GLY A 218 23.26 -3.99 -24.65
C GLY A 218 22.08 -3.02 -24.72
N SER A 219 21.63 -2.44 -23.60
CA SER A 219 20.43 -1.59 -23.54
C SER A 219 20.56 -0.21 -24.22
N GLY A 220 21.75 0.18 -24.69
CA GLY A 220 21.98 1.48 -25.33
C GLY A 220 21.94 2.70 -24.40
N PHE A 221 21.59 2.54 -23.12
CA PHE A 221 21.57 3.64 -22.16
C PHE A 221 22.99 4.12 -21.82
N SER A 222 23.18 5.44 -21.82
CA SER A 222 24.40 6.08 -21.32
C SER A 222 24.57 5.86 -19.81
N TRP A 223 25.79 6.04 -19.30
CA TRP A 223 26.05 6.00 -17.85
C TRP A 223 25.21 7.05 -17.09
N SER A 224 25.14 8.28 -17.60
CA SER A 224 24.36 9.38 -17.01
C SER A 224 22.87 9.05 -16.94
N SER A 225 22.31 8.43 -17.98
CA SER A 225 20.91 7.99 -17.98
C SER A 225 20.64 6.89 -16.96
N ARG A 226 21.56 5.92 -16.80
CA ARG A 226 21.45 4.86 -15.79
C ARG A 226 21.48 5.43 -14.37
N PHE A 227 22.40 6.37 -14.12
CA PHE A 227 22.51 7.06 -12.84
C PHE A 227 21.24 7.87 -12.53
N LEU A 228 20.74 8.64 -13.49
CA LEU A 228 19.50 9.41 -13.33
C LEU A 228 18.28 8.52 -13.04
N LEU A 229 18.10 7.44 -13.82
CA LEU A 229 17.01 6.49 -13.61
C LEU A 229 17.09 5.81 -12.24
N PHE A 230 18.30 5.49 -11.77
CA PHE A 230 18.51 4.96 -10.43
C PHE A 230 18.03 5.95 -9.36
N GLN A 231 18.50 7.20 -9.41
CA GLN A 231 18.15 8.24 -8.44
C GLN A 231 16.65 8.53 -8.42
N LEU A 232 16.05 8.74 -9.60
CA LEU A 232 14.61 8.99 -9.71
C LEU A 232 13.80 7.81 -9.18
N LYS A 233 14.18 6.58 -9.51
CA LYS A 233 13.50 5.39 -9.00
C LYS A 233 13.61 5.28 -7.48
N GLU A 234 14.78 5.49 -6.88
CA GLU A 234 14.95 5.46 -5.42
C GLU A 234 14.13 6.57 -4.73
N ALA A 235 14.14 7.79 -5.28
CA ALA A 235 13.33 8.89 -4.78
C ALA A 235 11.82 8.58 -4.83
N MET A 236 11.33 8.05 -5.96
CA MET A 236 9.92 7.67 -6.08
C MET A 236 9.58 6.43 -5.25
N LEU A 237 10.53 5.52 -5.04
CA LEU A 237 10.35 4.37 -4.16
C LEU A 237 10.16 4.82 -2.70
N PHE A 238 10.96 5.78 -2.25
CA PHE A 238 10.78 6.42 -0.95
C PHE A 238 9.40 7.08 -0.84
N LEU A 239 8.99 7.85 -1.86
CA LEU A 239 7.65 8.45 -1.92
C LEU A 239 6.53 7.40 -1.84
N SER A 240 6.71 6.24 -2.48
CA SER A 240 5.74 5.15 -2.44
C SER A 240 5.60 4.53 -1.05
N ALA A 241 6.70 4.42 -0.31
CA ALA A 241 6.69 3.85 1.03
C ALA A 241 6.07 4.78 2.09
N LEU A 242 6.08 6.10 1.86
CA LEU A 242 5.36 7.06 2.70
C LEU A 242 3.85 6.79 2.77
N ASN A 243 3.29 6.02 1.83
CA ASN A 243 1.90 5.59 1.85
C ASN A 243 1.48 4.97 3.21
N VAL A 244 2.38 4.19 3.84
CA VAL A 244 2.14 3.59 5.18
C VAL A 244 1.82 4.63 6.24
N CYS A 245 2.46 5.80 6.18
CA CYS A 245 2.25 6.89 7.12
C CYS A 245 1.06 7.78 6.72
N LEU A 246 0.73 7.82 5.44
CA LEU A 246 -0.30 8.71 4.90
C LEU A 246 -1.72 8.18 5.15
N ASP A 247 -1.92 6.86 5.20
CA ASP A 247 -3.24 6.28 5.46
C ASP A 247 -3.87 6.78 6.77
N PRO A 248 -3.22 6.71 7.96
CA PRO A 248 -3.76 7.28 9.21
C PRO A 248 -3.93 8.80 9.19
N VAL A 249 -3.03 9.52 8.51
CA VAL A 249 -3.04 10.99 8.40
C VAL A 249 -4.25 11.45 7.59
N ILE A 250 -4.60 10.76 6.51
CA ILE A 250 -5.80 11.06 5.72
C ILE A 250 -7.07 10.85 6.56
N TYR A 251 -7.16 9.75 7.31
CA TYR A 251 -8.32 9.52 8.21
C TYR A 251 -8.40 10.58 9.31
N PHE A 252 -7.26 11.01 9.88
CA PHE A 252 -7.22 12.06 10.90
C PHE A 252 -7.60 13.44 10.36
N LEU A 253 -7.07 13.83 9.19
CA LEU A 253 -7.32 15.15 8.60
C LEU A 253 -8.71 15.26 7.98
N MET A 254 -9.26 14.16 7.44
CA MET A 254 -10.49 14.19 6.63
C MET A 254 -11.74 13.66 7.35
N CYS A 255 -11.60 12.94 8.47
CA CYS A 255 -12.72 12.44 9.26
C CYS A 255 -12.80 13.18 10.60
N GLN A 256 -13.65 14.21 10.68
CA GLN A 256 -13.81 15.05 11.88
C GLN A 256 -14.20 14.23 13.12
N THR A 257 -15.04 13.20 12.96
CA THR A 257 -15.43 12.29 14.05
C THR A 257 -14.27 11.41 14.54
N PHE A 258 -13.39 10.95 13.63
CA PHE A 258 -12.17 10.23 14.02
C PHE A 258 -11.18 11.15 14.71
N ARG A 259 -10.98 12.37 14.18
CA ARG A 259 -10.15 13.42 14.80
C ARG A 259 -10.61 13.71 16.23
N GLU A 260 -11.89 13.95 16.43
CA GLU A 260 -12.47 14.22 17.76
C GLU A 260 -12.42 13.01 18.69
N SER A 261 -12.57 11.79 18.19
CA SER A 261 -12.41 10.57 18.99
C SER A 261 -10.96 10.34 19.43
N LEU A 262 -10.00 10.55 18.52
CA LEU A 262 -8.57 10.41 18.80
C LEU A 262 -8.08 11.48 19.78
N LEU A 263 -8.44 12.74 19.56
CA LEU A 263 -8.11 13.85 20.47
C LEU A 263 -8.72 13.63 21.86
N ARG A 264 -9.96 13.10 21.96
CA ARG A 264 -10.57 12.72 23.25
C ARG A 264 -9.82 11.59 23.96
N LYS A 265 -9.31 10.59 23.23
CA LYS A 265 -8.51 9.50 23.82
C LYS A 265 -7.13 9.99 24.26
N LEU A 266 -6.47 10.82 23.46
CA LEU A 266 -5.17 11.42 23.79
C LEU A 266 -5.28 12.39 24.97
N SER A 267 -6.33 13.21 25.03
CA SER A 267 -6.58 14.11 26.16
C SER A 267 -6.95 13.36 27.44
N ARG A 268 -7.73 12.26 27.36
CA ARG A 268 -7.95 11.36 28.52
C ARG A 268 -6.65 10.70 29.00
N LYS A 269 -5.77 10.28 28.08
CA LYS A 269 -4.46 9.70 28.44
C LYS A 269 -3.54 10.74 29.07
N GLY A 270 -3.54 11.98 28.56
CA GLY A 270 -2.82 13.11 29.16
C GLY A 270 -3.34 13.52 30.53
N ARG A 271 -4.67 13.53 30.73
CA ARG A 271 -5.32 13.84 32.01
C ARG A 271 -5.09 12.74 33.06
N ARG A 272 -5.11 11.46 32.64
CA ARG A 272 -4.76 10.31 33.50
C ARG A 272 -3.28 10.33 33.89
N ARG A 273 -2.38 10.68 32.96
CA ARG A 273 -0.95 10.81 33.24
C ARG A 273 -0.66 11.96 34.21
N ARG A 274 -1.29 13.14 34.03
CA ARG A 274 -1.21 14.28 34.98
C ARG A 274 -1.76 13.91 36.36
N SER A 275 -2.91 13.24 36.44
CA SER A 275 -3.48 12.78 37.72
C SER A 275 -2.50 11.87 38.47
N LEU A 276 -1.87 10.90 37.80
CA LEU A 276 -0.86 10.03 38.40
C LEU A 276 0.41 10.78 38.83
N THR A 277 0.79 11.88 38.16
CA THR A 277 1.94 12.70 38.57
C THR A 277 1.60 13.56 39.79
N THR A 278 0.37 14.07 39.88
CA THR A 278 -0.10 14.84 41.05
C THR A 278 -0.24 13.97 42.29
N THR A 279 -0.74 12.73 42.16
CA THR A 279 -0.83 11.79 43.29
C THR A 279 0.55 11.32 43.79
N ALA A 280 1.52 11.14 42.88
CA ALA A 280 2.90 10.81 43.26
C ALA A 280 3.64 12.01 43.89
N ALA A 281 3.36 13.24 43.47
CA ALA A 281 3.94 14.44 44.10
C ALA A 281 3.38 14.70 45.52
N GLN A 282 2.11 14.37 45.76
CA GLN A 282 1.47 14.49 47.08
C GLN A 282 1.91 13.40 48.08
N SER A 283 2.44 12.26 47.62
CA SER A 283 2.97 11.23 48.53
C SER A 283 4.40 11.51 48.99
N VAL A 284 5.16 12.35 48.27
CA VAL A 284 6.54 12.72 48.63
C VAL A 284 6.59 13.93 49.56
N SER A 285 5.55 14.78 49.59
CA SER A 285 5.46 15.92 50.52
C SER A 285 4.91 15.56 51.91
N ASN A 286 4.59 14.28 52.16
CA ASN A 286 4.04 13.77 53.43
C ASN A 286 5.03 12.83 54.14
N ILE A 287 6.32 12.89 53.78
CA ILE A 287 7.46 12.26 54.47
C ILE A 287 8.40 13.40 54.87
#